data_AF-A0A3D5Q5G6-F1
#
_entry.id   AF-A0A3D5Q5G6-F1
#
_cell.length_a   1.000
_cell.length_b   1.000
_cell.length_c   1.000
_cell.angle_alpha   90.00
_cell.angle_beta   90.00
_cell.angle_gamma   90.00
#
_symmetry.space_group_name_H-M   'P 1'
#
loop_
_entity.id
_entity.type
_entity.pdbx_description
1 polymer ?
#
loop_
_entity_poly.entity_id
_entity_poly.type
_entity_poly.pdbx_seq_one_letter_code
_entity_poly.pdbx_strand_id
1 'polypeptide(L)' 'ADGGTRTASITGGCVALVDALNHLVKEGRLKKSPLKQMVAALSVGIYKGRPVADLDYPEDSEA' A
#
# COMPACT_ATOMS: atom_id res chain seq x y z
N ALA A 1 6.96 -14.94 3.19
CA ALA A 1 6.67 -13.55 2.82
C ALA A 1 7.10 -12.70 4.00
N ASP A 2 7.89 -11.65 3.76
CA ASP A 2 8.78 -11.08 4.77
C ASP A 2 8.11 -9.98 5.64
N GLY A 3 6.96 -10.29 6.25
CA GLY A 3 6.15 -9.30 6.98
C GLY A 3 5.42 -8.32 6.05
N GLY A 4 4.46 -7.55 6.55
CA GLY A 4 3.90 -6.41 5.82
C GLY A 4 3.15 -6.70 4.49
N THR A 5 2.82 -7.95 4.16
CA THR A 5 2.23 -8.28 2.84
C THR A 5 0.89 -7.58 2.59
N ARG A 6 0.08 -7.39 3.63
CA ARG A 6 -1.20 -6.66 3.54
C ARG A 6 -0.97 -5.19 3.22
N THR A 7 -0.04 -4.54 3.91
CA THR A 7 0.24 -3.12 3.78
C THR A 7 0.94 -2.81 2.45
N ALA A 8 1.88 -3.67 2.05
CA ALA A 8 2.47 -3.66 0.71
C ALA A 8 1.41 -3.82 -0.39
N SER A 9 0.44 -4.74 -0.23
CA SER A 9 -0.63 -4.94 -1.21
C SER A 9 -1.56 -3.73 -1.34
N ILE A 10 -1.86 -3.03 -0.25
CA ILE A 10 -2.65 -1.79 -0.29
C ILE A 10 -1.89 -0.70 -1.07
N THR A 11 -0.61 -0.50 -0.74
CA THR A 11 0.23 0.52 -1.38
C THR A 11 0.43 0.22 -2.86
N GLY A 12 0.80 -1.02 -3.22
CA GLY A 12 0.95 -1.45 -4.61
C GLY A 12 -0.36 -1.43 -5.40
N GLY A 13 -1.47 -1.83 -4.77
CA GLY A 13 -2.81 -1.75 -5.38
C GLY A 13 -3.24 -0.33 -5.73
N CYS A 14 -2.86 0.66 -4.92
CA CYS A 14 -3.12 2.07 -5.24
C CYS A 14 -2.37 2.52 -6.50
N VAL A 15 -1.10 2.13 -6.64
CA VAL A 15 -0.30 2.43 -7.86
C VAL A 15 -0.93 1.78 -9.09
N ALA A 16 -1.27 0.49 -9.00
CA ALA A 16 -1.92 -0.22 -10.11
C ALA A 16 -3.27 0.42 -10.50
N LEU A 17 -4.05 0.90 -9.53
CA LEU A 17 -5.29 1.61 -9.78
C LEU A 17 -5.05 2.94 -10.51
N VAL A 18 -4.03 3.72 -10.10
CA VAL A 18 -3.65 4.97 -10.78
C VAL A 18 -3.33 4.71 -12.24
N ASP A 19 -2.51 3.68 -12.52
CA ASP A 19 -2.13 3.32 -13.88
C ASP A 19 -3.34 2.93 -14.73
N ALA A 20 -4.25 2.13 -14.16
CA ALA A 20 -5.50 1.74 -14.83
C ALA A 20 -6.40 2.95 -15.13
N LEU A 21 -6.57 3.87 -14.19
CA LEU A 21 -7.37 5.07 -14.39
C LEU A 21 -6.76 6.00 -15.45
N ASN A 22 -5.43 6.18 -15.42
CA ASN A 22 -4.71 6.97 -16.42
C ASN A 22 -4.84 6.37 -17.82
N HIS A 23 -4.76 5.04 -17.93
CA HIS A 23 -4.99 4.32 -19.17
C HIS A 23 -6.41 4.59 -19.71
N LEU A 24 -7.45 4.48 -18.87
CA LEU A 24 -8.84 4.77 -19.27
C LEU A 24 -9.07 6.23 -19.69
N VAL A 25 -8.37 7.18 -19.07
CA VAL A 25 -8.41 8.60 -19.47
C VAL A 25 -7.75 8.77 -20.85
N LYS A 26 -6.60 8.13 -21.08
CA LYS A 26 -5.90 8.17 -22.37
C LYS A 26 -6.73 7.56 -23.50
N GLU A 27 -7.51 6.51 -23.21
CA GLU A 27 -8.47 5.91 -24.16
C GLU A 27 -9.74 6.76 -24.38
N GLY A 28 -9.90 7.88 -23.67
CA GLY A 28 -11.11 8.71 -23.74
C GLY A 28 -12.34 8.09 -23.07
N ARG A 29 -12.20 6.94 -22.40
CA ARG A 29 -13.27 6.26 -21.66
C ARG A 29 -13.63 6.98 -20.36
N LEU A 30 -12.70 7.76 -19.84
CA LEU A 30 -12.91 8.69 -18.73
C LEU A 30 -12.50 10.10 -19.17
N LYS A 31 -13.32 11.11 -18.84
CA LYS A 31 -12.97 12.52 -19.12
C LYS A 31 -11.78 13.00 -18.29
N LYS A 32 -11.62 12.47 -17.07
CA LYS A 32 -10.51 12.70 -16.14
C LYS A 32 -10.47 11.59 -15.10
N SER A 33 -9.36 11.43 -14.41
CA SER A 33 -9.24 10.44 -13.33
C SER A 33 -10.22 10.78 -12.19
N PRO A 34 -11.02 9.80 -11.69
CA PRO A 34 -11.92 9.98 -10.56
C PRO A 34 -11.21 9.83 -9.20
N LEU A 35 -9.90 9.54 -9.18
CA LEU A 35 -9.16 9.34 -7.95
C LEU A 35 -9.17 10.62 -7.11
N LYS A 36 -9.57 10.50 -5.84
CA LYS A 36 -9.64 11.64 -4.92
C LYS A 36 -8.29 11.94 -4.26
N GLN A 37 -7.57 10.90 -3.88
CA GLN A 37 -6.27 10.97 -3.20
C GLN A 37 -5.53 9.64 -3.32
N MET A 38 -4.22 9.68 -3.07
CA MET A 38 -3.38 8.49 -2.95
C MET A 38 -3.63 7.78 -1.63
N VAL A 39 -3.40 6.46 -1.60
CA VAL A 39 -3.52 5.63 -0.40
C VAL A 39 -2.26 4.76 -0.28
N ALA A 40 -1.71 4.71 0.92
CA ALA A 40 -0.62 3.82 1.29
C ALA A 40 -0.87 3.25 2.69
N ALA A 41 -0.22 2.14 3.01
CA ALA A 41 -0.29 1.53 4.33
C ALA A 41 1.09 1.00 4.74
N LEU A 42 1.35 0.98 6.05
CA LEU A 42 2.51 0.36 6.70
C LEU A 42 2.08 -0.36 7.99
N SER A 43 2.85 -1.35 8.43
CA SER A 43 2.66 -2.02 9.72
C SER A 43 3.39 -1.26 10.83
N VAL A 44 2.90 -1.36 12.06
CA VAL A 44 3.55 -0.79 13.26
C VAL A 44 3.37 -1.74 14.43
N GLY A 45 4.33 -1.77 15.35
CA GLY A 45 4.25 -2.61 16.54
C GLY A 45 5.28 -2.23 17.60
N ILE A 46 5.29 -2.99 18.70
CA ILE A 46 6.31 -2.89 19.74
C ILE A 46 7.17 -4.16 19.69
N TYR A 47 8.44 -4.03 19.30
CA TYR A 47 9.38 -5.14 19.30
C TYR A 47 10.44 -4.90 20.38
N LYS A 48 10.57 -5.86 21.32
CA LYS A 48 11.49 -5.79 22.47
C LYS A 48 11.36 -4.49 23.28
N GLY A 49 10.13 -4.05 23.50
CA GLY A 49 9.81 -2.83 24.26
C GLY A 49 10.08 -1.52 23.52
N ARG A 50 10.41 -1.57 22.22
CA ARG A 50 10.62 -0.38 21.38
C ARG A 50 9.55 -0.29 20.29
N PRO A 51 9.00 0.90 20.02
CA PRO A 51 8.12 1.08 18.87
C PRO A 51 8.91 0.96 17.57
N VAL A 52 8.38 0.16 16.64
CA VAL A 52 8.95 -0.09 15.31
C VAL A 52 7.87 0.13 14.25
N ALA A 53 8.28 0.69 13.12
CA ALA A 53 7.45 0.88 11.93
C ALA A 53 8.03 0.04 10.79
N ASP A 54 7.15 -0.46 9.93
CA ASP A 54 7.47 -1.39 8.84
C ASP A 54 8.15 -2.67 9.34
N LEU A 55 7.37 -3.46 10.09
CA LEU A 55 7.84 -4.71 10.71
C LEU A 55 8.17 -5.76 9.65
N ASP A 56 9.42 -6.25 9.68
CA ASP A 56 9.86 -7.44 8.92
C ASP A 56 9.28 -8.73 9.55
N TYR A 57 9.30 -9.87 8.85
CA TYR A 57 8.65 -11.12 9.31
C TYR A 57 9.02 -11.58 10.73
N PRO A 58 10.28 -11.51 11.19
CA PRO A 58 10.64 -11.90 12.55
C PRO A 58 10.05 -10.95 13.60
N GLU A 59 9.82 -9.68 13.25
CA GLU A 59 9.24 -8.68 14.13
C GLU A 59 7.71 -8.76 14.15
N ASP A 60 7.09 -9.12 13.02
CA ASP A 60 5.64 -9.34 12.87
C ASP A 60 5.19 -10.70 13.46
N SER A 61 6.06 -11.71 13.47
CA SER A 61 5.73 -13.06 13.97
C SER A 61 5.77 -13.18 15.51
N GLU A 62 6.42 -12.25 16.21
CA GLU A 62 6.49 -12.21 17.68
C GLU A 62 5.79 -10.97 18.30
N ALA A 63 5.12 -10.15 17.48
CA ALA A 63 4.38 -8.95 17.91
C ALA A 63 3.00 -9.26 18.52
#